data_AF-A0A3A1R449-F1
#
_entry.id   AF-A0A3A1R449-F1
#
_cell.length_a   1.000
_cell.length_b   1.000
_cell.length_c   1.000
_cell.angle_alpha   90.00
_cell.angle_beta   90.00
_cell.angle_gamma   90.00
#
_symmetry.space_group_name_H-M   'P 1'
#
loop_
_entity.id
_entity.type
_entity.pdbx_description
1 polymer ?
#
loop_
_entity_poly.entity_id
_entity_poly.type
_entity_poly.pdbx_seq_one_letter_code
_entity_poly.pdbx_strand_id
1 'polypeptide(L)' 'MDGIIFGFFALSAILFFGMIHYFMATQKTGVYPPKNILKRRAGVLGTGGIISLLLGILLWLAVK' A
#
# COMPACT_ATOMS: atom_id res chain seq x y z
N MET A 1 2.97 11.02 -20.53
CA MET A 1 2.27 9.86 -19.93
C MET A 1 3.12 9.21 -18.84
N ASP A 2 4.45 9.21 -18.98
CA ASP A 2 5.38 8.61 -18.03
C ASP A 2 5.29 9.13 -16.59
N GLY A 3 5.10 10.43 -16.38
CA GLY A 3 4.98 10.99 -15.03
C GLY A 3 3.76 10.47 -14.25
N ILE A 4 2.64 10.18 -14.94
CA ILE A 4 1.43 9.63 -14.32
C ILE A 4 1.67 8.17 -13.93
N ILE A 5 2.26 7.38 -14.82
CA ILE A 5 2.62 5.98 -14.57
C ILE A 5 3.59 5.87 -13.39
N PHE A 6 4.63 6.71 -13.37
CA PHE A 6 5.56 6.81 -12.26
C PHE A 6 4.83 7.17 -10.94
N GLY A 7 3.87 8.10 -10.99
CA GLY A 7 3.04 8.46 -9.86
C GLY A 7 2.30 7.27 -9.23
N PHE A 8 1.72 6.39 -10.05
CA PHE A 8 1.05 5.18 -9.55
C PHE A 8 2.00 4.18 -8.90
N PHE A 9 3.21 4.01 -9.45
CA PHE A 9 4.25 3.16 -8.84
C PHE A 9 4.78 3.75 -7.54
N ALA A 10 5.06 5.04 -7.50
CA ALA A 10 5.50 5.73 -6.29
C ALA A 10 4.43 5.70 -5.18
N LEU A 11 3.16 5.93 -5.54
CA LEU A 11 2.03 5.85 -4.62
C LEU A 11 1.90 4.43 -4.04
N SER A 12 1.99 3.41 -4.89
CA SER A 12 1.95 2.02 -4.46
C SER A 12 3.06 1.69 -3.47
N ALA A 13 4.30 2.14 -3.72
CA ALA A 13 5.42 1.96 -2.80
C ALA A 13 5.12 2.60 -1.42
N ILE A 14 4.64 3.84 -1.39
CA ILE A 14 4.30 4.55 -0.14
C ILE A 14 3.20 3.79 0.64
N LEU A 15 2.19 3.29 -0.06
CA LEU A 15 1.11 2.51 0.55
C LEU A 15 1.62 1.19 1.15
N PHE A 16 2.53 0.50 0.47
CA PHE A 16 3.17 -0.70 1.02
C PHE A 16 4.06 -0.41 2.22
N PHE A 17 4.82 0.69 2.22
CA PHE A 17 5.57 1.11 3.40
C PHE A 17 4.64 1.37 4.60
N GLY A 18 3.51 2.04 4.37
CA GLY A 18 2.47 2.22 5.38
C GLY A 18 1.91 0.89 5.88
N MET A 19 1.61 -0.05 4.98
CA MET A 19 1.14 -1.39 5.34
C MET A 19 2.15 -2.13 6.22
N ILE A 20 3.44 -2.14 5.85
CA ILE A 20 4.51 -2.77 6.63
C ILE A 20 4.62 -2.13 8.01
N HIS A 21 4.57 -0.80 8.11
CA HIS A 21 4.61 -0.09 9.38
C HIS A 21 3.50 -0.55 10.33
N TYR A 22 2.24 -0.57 9.86
CA TYR A 22 1.13 -1.03 10.70
C TYR A 22 1.18 -2.53 10.97
N PHE A 23 1.67 -3.33 10.02
CA PHE A 23 1.85 -4.77 10.20
C PHE A 23 2.88 -5.07 11.29
N MET A 24 4.05 -4.43 11.27
CA MET A 24 5.07 -4.55 12.32
C MET A 24 4.53 -4.11 13.68
N ALA A 25 3.71 -3.05 13.71
CA ALA A 25 3.05 -2.61 14.94
C ALA A 25 2.09 -3.66 15.52
N THR A 26 1.50 -4.56 14.71
CA THR A 26 0.64 -5.66 15.23
C THR A 26 1.41 -6.76 15.94
N GLN A 27 2.70 -6.92 15.63
CA GLN A 27 3.56 -7.97 16.20
C GLN A 27 4.00 -7.63 17.63
N LYS A 28 4.00 -6.34 17.99
CA LYS A 28 4.32 -5.88 19.34
C LYS A 28 3.22 -6.31 20.35
N THR A 29 3.62 -6.65 21.57
CA THR A 29 2.74 -7.08 22.68
C THR A 29 2.33 -5.88 23.52
N GLY A 30 1.09 -5.83 24.02
CA GLY A 30 0.61 -4.72 24.89
C GLY A 30 0.35 -3.39 24.17
N VAL A 31 0.15 -3.42 22.84
CA VAL A 31 0.06 -2.21 22.01
C VAL A 31 -1.34 -1.64 22.00
N TYR A 32 -1.42 -0.33 22.25
CA TYR A 32 -2.55 0.52 21.86
C TYR A 32 -2.17 1.30 20.59
N PRO A 33 -3.03 1.39 19.55
CA PRO A 33 -4.39 0.86 19.46
C PRO A 33 -4.49 -0.69 19.34
N PRO A 34 -5.67 -1.29 19.60
CA PRO A 34 -5.89 -2.74 19.49
C PRO A 34 -5.47 -3.34 18.15
N LYS A 35 -4.92 -4.57 18.19
CA LYS A 35 -4.37 -5.28 17.01
C LYS A 35 -5.34 -5.36 15.82
N ASN A 36 -6.65 -5.47 16.07
CA ASN A 36 -7.65 -5.54 15.01
C ASN A 36 -7.72 -4.23 14.18
N ILE A 37 -7.51 -3.08 14.83
CA ILE A 37 -7.50 -1.77 14.16
C ILE A 37 -6.23 -1.64 13.31
N LEU A 38 -5.07 -2.05 13.84
CA LEU A 38 -3.82 -2.03 13.09
C LEU A 38 -3.87 -2.97 11.89
N LYS A 39 -4.41 -4.18 12.06
CA LYS A 39 -4.64 -5.12 10.96
C LYS A 39 -5.58 -4.54 9.89
N ARG A 40 -6.66 -3.87 10.29
CA ARG A 40 -7.57 -3.21 9.35
C ARG A 40 -6.87 -2.09 8.58
N ARG A 41 -6.06 -1.25 9.24
CA ARG A 41 -5.27 -0.20 8.59
C ARG A 41 -4.24 -0.78 7.63
N ALA A 42 -3.50 -1.81 8.05
CA ALA A 42 -2.57 -2.52 7.19
C ALA A 42 -3.28 -3.15 5.98
N GLY A 43 -4.47 -3.73 6.17
CA GLY A 43 -5.30 -4.27 5.08
C GLY A 43 -5.77 -3.21 4.09
N VAL A 44 -6.23 -2.05 4.55
CA VAL A 44 -6.64 -0.94 3.68
C VAL A 44 -5.44 -0.40 2.87
N LEU A 45 -4.28 -0.23 3.51
CA LEU A 45 -3.07 0.23 2.83
C LEU A 45 -2.52 -0.81 1.86
N GLY A 46 -2.55 -2.10 2.21
CA GLY A 46 -2.13 -3.18 1.33
C GLY A 46 -3.05 -3.33 0.12
N THR A 47 -4.36 -3.31 0.31
CA THR A 47 -5.33 -3.37 -0.80
C THR A 47 -5.22 -2.15 -1.71
N GLY A 48 -5.11 -0.93 -1.15
CA GLY A 48 -4.84 0.28 -1.92
C GLY A 48 -3.52 0.21 -2.70
N GLY A 49 -2.45 -0.29 -2.08
CA GLY A 49 -1.14 -0.47 -2.71
C GLY A 49 -1.19 -1.42 -3.90
N ILE A 50 -1.91 -2.54 -3.77
CA ILE A 50 -2.13 -3.52 -4.85
C ILE A 50 -2.95 -2.90 -5.98
N ILE A 51 -4.05 -2.21 -5.67
CA ILE A 51 -4.90 -1.55 -6.68
C ILE A 51 -4.07 -0.52 -7.45
N SER A 52 -3.31 0.33 -6.76
CA SER A 52 -2.43 1.33 -7.38
C SER A 52 -1.36 0.69 -8.27
N LEU A 53 -0.78 -0.44 -7.84
CA LEU A 53 0.22 -1.17 -8.61
C LEU A 53 -0.37 -1.76 -9.89
N LEU A 54 -1.54 -2.39 -9.79
CA LEU A 54 -2.24 -2.96 -10.95
C LEU A 54 -2.63 -1.88 -11.96
N LEU A 55 -3.10 -0.72 -11.48
CA LEU A 55 -3.38 0.42 -12.36
C LEU A 55 -2.11 0.94 -13.04
N GLY A 56 -0.99 1.07 -12.30
CA GLY A 56 0.30 1.45 -12.87
C GLY A 56 0.76 0.48 -13.97
N ILE A 57 0.63 -0.84 -13.74
CA ILE A 57 0.96 -1.88 -14.73
C ILE A 57 0.04 -1.80 -15.95
N LEU A 58 -1.27 -1.65 -15.76
CA LEU A 58 -2.23 -1.55 -16.85
C LEU A 58 -1.95 -0.32 -17.72
N LEU A 59 -1.69 0.83 -17.09
CA LEU A 59 -1.32 2.05 -17.82
C LEU A 59 -0.01 1.91 -18.56
N TRP A 60 0.99 1.25 -17.95
CA TRP A 60 2.26 0.97 -18.61
C TRP A 60 2.11 0.05 -19.83
N LEU A 61 1.30 -1.00 -19.71
CA LEU A 61 0.97 -1.91 -20.81
C LEU A 61 0.15 -1.23 -21.92
N ALA A 62 -0.71 -0.28 -21.58
CA ALA A 62 -1.56 0.41 -22.56
C ALA A 62 -0.80 1.49 -23.37
N VAL A 63 0.29 2.04 -22.80
CA VAL A 63 1.12 3.06 -23.44
C VAL A 63 2.30 2.45 -24.22
N LYS A 64 2.62 1.20 -23.94
CA LYS A 64 3.64 0.41 -24.65
C LYS A 64 3.07 -0.25 -25.88
#